data_AF-A0A9P7EF94-F1
#
_entry.id   AF-A0A9P7EF94-F1
#
_cell.length_a   1.000
_cell.length_b   1.000
_cell.length_c   1.000
_cell.angle_alpha   90.00
_cell.angle_beta   90.00
_cell.angle_gamma   90.00
#
_symmetry.space_group_name_H-M   'P 1'
#
loop_
_entity.id
_entity.type
_entity.pdbx_description
1 polymer ?
#
loop_
_entity_poly.entity_id
_entity_poly.type
_entity_poly.pdbx_seq_one_letter_code
_entity_poly.pdbx_strand_id
1 'polypeptide(L)'
;QLKTWVNFSTPEARSIVRKVLASAPHRELGLKMHEIYEKAHEEFPDVTTDIPAGKPIPTGLRNHGGRFKPAKAVPLPPKLDHAIRSVKYLKKTILEEMAMAHEIEKVHIKRGKLHEDGTRDISIVSKAYGKTEITSDLNMPMSNTWHWRLTPDY
;
A
#
# COMPACT_ATOMS: atom_id res chain seq x y z
N GLN A 1 -9.97 30.65 -5.92
CA GLN A 1 -9.35 29.52 -6.66
C GLN A 1 -8.87 28.48 -5.65
N LEU A 2 -9.47 27.29 -5.65
CA LEU A 2 -9.11 26.19 -4.74
C LEU A 2 -7.83 25.53 -5.26
N LYS A 3 -6.78 25.50 -4.43
CA LYS A 3 -5.54 24.74 -4.68
C LYS A 3 -5.86 23.25 -4.57
N THR A 4 -6.21 22.62 -5.70
CA THR A 4 -6.41 21.18 -5.77
C THR A 4 -5.07 20.46 -5.64
N TRP A 5 -4.96 19.64 -4.60
CA TRP A 5 -3.88 18.69 -4.44
C TRP A 5 -3.85 17.76 -5.66
N VAL A 6 -2.66 17.29 -6.04
CA VAL A 6 -2.53 16.14 -6.92
C VAL A 6 -3.04 14.92 -6.14
N ASN A 7 -4.34 14.68 -6.23
CA ASN A 7 -5.03 13.53 -5.64
C ASN A 7 -5.01 12.32 -6.58
N PHE A 8 -4.24 12.37 -7.67
CA PHE A 8 -4.19 11.32 -8.67
C PHE A 8 -2.86 10.55 -8.66
N SER A 9 -2.94 9.28 -9.02
CA SER A 9 -1.80 8.40 -9.21
C SER A 9 -1.19 8.62 -10.59
N THR A 10 0.13 8.78 -10.63
CA THR A 10 0.82 8.88 -11.93
C THR A 10 0.81 7.52 -12.62
N PRO A 11 0.82 7.48 -13.97
CA PRO A 11 0.95 6.23 -14.71
C PRO A 11 2.22 5.45 -14.32
N GLU A 12 3.31 6.16 -14.04
CA GLU A 12 4.58 5.59 -13.57
C GLU A 12 4.47 4.94 -12.20
N ALA A 13 3.84 5.62 -11.23
CA ALA A 13 3.62 5.08 -9.90
C ALA A 13 2.75 3.81 -9.95
N ARG A 14 1.70 3.80 -10.78
CA ARG A 14 0.89 2.60 -11.03
C ARG A 14 1.71 1.48 -11.67
N SER A 15 2.52 1.80 -12.68
CA SER A 15 3.41 0.83 -13.34
C SER A 15 4.37 0.17 -12.35
N ILE A 16 4.98 0.93 -11.44
CA ILE A 16 5.85 0.40 -10.37
C ILE A 16 5.07 -0.55 -9.47
N VAL A 17 3.91 -0.12 -8.95
CA VAL A 17 3.10 -0.96 -8.06
C VAL A 17 2.70 -2.26 -8.76
N ARG A 18 2.34 -2.22 -10.04
CA ARG A 18 2.05 -3.43 -10.82
C ARG A 18 3.23 -4.38 -10.90
N LYS A 19 4.42 -3.86 -11.22
CA LYS A 19 5.65 -4.67 -11.28
C LYS A 19 5.98 -5.30 -9.93
N VAL A 20 5.89 -4.52 -8.84
CA VAL A 20 6.17 -4.99 -7.47
C VAL A 20 5.17 -6.06 -7.02
N LEU A 21 3.89 -5.90 -7.34
CA LEU A 21 2.86 -6.91 -7.02
C LEU A 21 2.99 -8.15 -7.91
N ALA A 22 3.43 -8.00 -9.17
CA ALA A 22 3.72 -9.11 -10.06
C ALA A 22 4.97 -9.89 -9.64
N SER A 23 5.96 -9.23 -9.03
CA SER A 23 7.18 -9.86 -8.48
C SER A 23 6.99 -10.43 -7.06
N ALA A 24 5.75 -10.45 -6.55
CA ALA A 24 5.45 -11.00 -5.24
C ALA A 24 5.68 -12.52 -5.22
N PRO A 25 6.36 -13.09 -4.19
CA PRO A 25 6.57 -14.54 -4.09
C PRO A 25 5.28 -15.36 -4.13
N HIS A 26 4.19 -14.78 -3.61
CA HIS A 26 2.87 -15.37 -3.63
C HIS A 26 1.86 -14.36 -4.17
N ARG A 27 1.63 -14.40 -5.48
CA ARG A 27 0.68 -13.49 -6.16
C ARG A 27 -0.72 -13.55 -5.55
N GLU A 28 -1.15 -14.73 -5.09
CA GLU A 28 -2.45 -14.95 -4.45
C GLU A 28 -2.56 -14.29 -3.07
N LEU A 29 -1.47 -14.19 -2.31
CA LEU A 29 -1.47 -13.53 -1.00
C LEU A 29 -1.25 -12.03 -1.13
N GLY A 30 -0.47 -11.63 -2.14
CA GLY A 30 -0.04 -10.25 -2.31
C GLY A 30 0.93 -9.80 -1.22
N LEU A 31 1.13 -8.49 -1.15
CA LEU A 31 2.12 -7.86 -0.28
C LEU A 31 1.47 -6.89 0.70
N LYS A 32 2.11 -6.68 1.86
CA LYS A 32 1.73 -5.59 2.75
C LYS A 32 2.10 -4.26 2.13
N MET A 33 1.37 -3.23 2.53
CA MET A 33 1.64 -1.85 2.11
C MET A 33 3.10 -1.43 2.36
N HIS A 34 3.68 -1.80 3.50
CA HIS A 34 5.08 -1.48 3.82
C HIS A 34 6.06 -2.23 2.90
N GLU A 35 5.81 -3.52 2.66
CA GLU A 35 6.61 -4.34 1.76
C GLU A 35 6.57 -3.80 0.32
N ILE A 36 5.40 -3.35 -0.16
CA ILE A 36 5.27 -2.69 -1.48
C ILE A 36 6.11 -1.41 -1.53
N TYR A 37 6.05 -0.60 -0.48
CA TYR A 37 6.80 0.64 -0.40
C TYR A 37 8.31 0.40 -0.41
N GLU A 38 8.81 -0.55 0.37
CA GLU A 38 10.22 -0.91 0.44
C GLU A 38 10.71 -1.46 -0.90
N LYS A 39 10.03 -2.48 -1.44
CA LYS A 39 10.38 -3.07 -2.74
C LYS A 39 10.39 -2.05 -3.87
N ALA A 40 9.41 -1.14 -3.90
CA ALA A 40 9.39 -0.11 -4.93
C ALA A 40 10.64 0.77 -4.90
N HIS A 41 11.19 1.03 -3.72
CA HIS A 41 12.40 1.86 -3.57
C HIS A 41 13.71 1.08 -3.75
N GLU A 42 13.67 -0.24 -3.59
CA GLU A 42 14.80 -1.14 -3.85
C GLU A 42 14.91 -1.45 -5.35
N GLU A 43 13.79 -1.80 -5.99
CA GLU A 43 13.75 -2.20 -7.41
C GLU A 43 13.76 -0.99 -8.36
N PHE A 44 13.24 0.17 -7.93
CA PHE A 44 13.09 1.36 -8.79
C PHE A 44 13.64 2.65 -8.15
N PRO A 45 14.91 2.70 -7.70
CA PRO A 45 15.43 3.84 -6.95
C PRO A 45 15.42 5.17 -7.74
N ASP A 46 15.58 5.10 -9.07
CA ASP A 46 15.84 6.27 -9.92
C ASP A 46 14.57 6.86 -10.56
N VAL A 47 13.38 6.30 -10.29
CA VAL A 47 12.15 6.78 -10.95
C VAL A 47 11.66 8.06 -10.28
N THR A 48 11.96 9.19 -10.91
CA THR A 48 11.49 10.51 -10.50
C THR A 48 10.26 10.94 -11.29
N THR A 49 9.42 11.79 -10.69
CA THR A 49 8.24 12.35 -11.36
C THR A 49 8.30 13.87 -11.33
N ASP A 50 8.13 14.52 -12.48
CA ASP A 50 8.13 16.00 -12.62
C ASP A 50 6.92 16.69 -11.96
N ILE A 51 6.09 15.94 -11.23
CA ILE A 51 4.95 16.50 -10.53
C ILE A 51 5.45 17.28 -9.31
N PRO A 52 5.10 18.58 -9.18
CA PRO A 52 5.60 19.41 -8.11
C PRO A 52 5.25 18.79 -6.76
N ALA A 53 6.27 18.58 -5.91
CA ALA A 53 6.06 18.17 -4.53
C ALA A 53 5.10 19.17 -3.87
N GLY A 54 3.88 18.70 -3.57
CA GLY A 54 2.89 19.52 -2.90
C GLY A 54 3.48 20.10 -1.62
N LYS A 55 3.36 21.41 -1.43
CA LYS A 55 3.88 22.06 -0.21
C LYS A 55 3.31 21.34 1.02
N PRO A 56 4.14 20.96 2.01
CA PRO A 56 3.64 20.32 3.22
C PRO A 56 2.59 21.23 3.85
N ILE A 57 1.35 20.73 3.97
CA ILE A 57 0.32 21.45 4.69
C ILE A 57 0.71 21.38 6.16
N PRO A 58 0.83 22.51 6.87
CA PRO A 58 0.99 22.47 8.31
C PRO A 58 -0.28 21.82 8.87
N THR A 59 -0.21 20.54 9.24
CA THR A 59 -1.21 19.92 10.10
C THR A 59 -1.03 20.50 11.50
N GLY A 60 -1.37 21.78 11.66
CA GLY A 60 -1.70 22.34 12.96
C GLY A 60 -3.01 21.71 13.38
N LEU A 61 -2.95 20.60 14.13
CA LEU A 61 -4.13 20.08 14.82
C LEU A 61 -4.61 21.19 15.76
N ARG A 62 -5.73 21.81 15.42
CA ARG A 62 -6.41 22.76 16.28
C ARG A 62 -6.99 21.95 17.43
N ASN A 63 -6.23 21.82 18.52
CA ASN A 63 -6.75 21.21 19.74
C ASN A 63 -7.98 22.02 20.19
N HIS A 64 -9.06 21.33 20.55
CA HIS A 64 -10.18 21.92 21.28
C HIS A 64 -9.60 22.59 22.55
N GLY A 65 -9.49 23.93 22.56
CA GLY A 65 -8.82 24.67 23.65
C GLY A 65 -7.79 25.73 23.24
N GLY A 66 -7.73 26.13 21.96
CA GLY A 66 -7.27 27.48 21.58
C GLY A 66 -5.77 27.79 21.70
N ARG A 67 -4.88 26.83 22.01
CA ARG A 67 -3.43 27.06 21.93
C ARG A 67 -2.86 26.48 20.63
N PHE A 68 -2.41 27.37 19.74
CA PHE A 68 -1.55 27.02 18.63
C PHE A 68 -0.22 26.49 19.19
N LYS A 69 -0.03 25.17 19.22
CA LYS A 69 1.33 24.63 19.33
C LYS A 69 2.06 25.02 18.04
N PRO A 70 3.32 25.51 18.09
CA PRO A 70 4.10 25.67 16.87
C PRO A 70 4.12 24.32 16.17
N ALA A 71 3.70 24.31 14.91
CA ALA A 71 3.68 23.10 14.10
C ALA A 71 5.09 22.54 14.12
N LYS A 72 5.31 21.40 14.81
CA LYS A 72 6.57 20.67 14.67
C LYS A 72 6.75 20.42 13.18
N ALA A 73 7.87 20.84 12.62
CA ALA A 73 8.21 20.56 11.24
C ALA A 73 8.04 19.06 11.04
N VAL A 74 7.04 18.66 10.26
CA VAL A 74 6.84 17.27 9.89
C VAL A 74 8.13 16.88 9.16
N PRO A 75 8.82 15.81 9.56
CA PRO A 75 10.02 15.39 8.84
C PRO A 75 9.63 15.19 7.38
N LEU A 76 10.37 15.84 6.48
CA LEU A 76 10.11 15.70 5.05
C LEU A 76 10.23 14.20 4.71
N PRO A 77 9.38 13.69 3.80
CA PRO A 77 9.52 12.33 3.31
C PRO A 77 10.96 12.11 2.84
N PRO A 78 11.60 10.97 3.20
CA PRO A 78 13.00 10.72 2.86
C PRO A 78 13.31 10.79 1.35
N LYS A 79 12.30 10.61 0.49
CA LYS A 79 12.42 10.52 -0.97
C LYS A 79 11.30 11.31 -1.66
N LEU A 80 11.41 12.63 -1.66
CA LEU A 80 10.38 13.53 -2.22
C LEU A 80 10.22 13.45 -3.74
N ASP A 81 11.31 13.11 -4.43
CA ASP A 81 11.37 13.13 -5.90
C ASP A 81 10.93 11.81 -6.52
N HIS A 82 10.91 10.72 -5.73
CA HIS A 82 10.53 9.41 -6.20
C HIS A 82 9.04 9.34 -6.55
N ALA A 83 8.66 8.56 -7.57
CA ALA A 83 7.27 8.38 -7.98
C ALA A 83 6.35 7.94 -6.83
N ILE A 84 6.86 7.14 -5.88
CA ILE A 84 6.17 6.74 -4.65
C ILE A 84 6.77 7.48 -3.45
N ARG A 85 6.27 8.69 -3.17
CA ARG A 85 6.88 9.66 -2.24
C ARG A 85 6.72 9.33 -0.76
N SER A 86 5.65 8.61 -0.42
CA SER A 86 5.37 8.24 0.97
C SER A 86 4.40 7.06 1.04
N VAL A 87 4.43 6.35 2.16
CA VAL A 87 3.46 5.30 2.49
C VAL A 87 2.02 5.84 2.47
N LYS A 88 1.81 7.09 2.88
CA LYS A 88 0.49 7.75 2.85
C LYS A 88 0.00 7.95 1.41
N TYR A 89 0.87 8.41 0.51
CA TYR A 89 0.55 8.58 -0.91
C TYR A 89 0.26 7.24 -1.59
N LEU A 90 1.08 6.23 -1.31
CA LEU A 90 0.83 4.85 -1.75
C LEU A 90 -0.56 4.39 -1.31
N LYS A 91 -0.88 4.49 -0.01
CA LYS A 91 -2.15 4.01 0.54
C LYS A 91 -3.37 4.75 0.02
N LYS A 92 -3.38 6.08 0.16
CA LYS A 92 -4.58 6.90 -0.03
C LYS A 92 -4.82 7.35 -1.48
N THR A 93 -3.84 7.18 -2.35
CA THR A 93 -3.94 7.65 -3.72
C THR A 93 -3.69 6.51 -4.68
N ILE A 94 -2.48 5.93 -4.69
CA ILE A 94 -2.14 4.93 -5.70
C ILE A 94 -2.98 3.65 -5.52
N LEU A 95 -2.98 3.06 -4.32
CA LEU A 95 -3.69 1.80 -4.08
C LEU A 95 -5.22 1.97 -4.14
N GLU A 96 -5.75 3.09 -3.66
CA GLU A 96 -7.19 3.38 -3.74
C GLU A 96 -7.63 3.58 -5.20
N GLU A 97 -6.88 4.31 -6.02
CA GLU A 97 -7.22 4.48 -7.43
C GLU A 97 -7.07 3.19 -8.25
N MET A 98 -6.00 2.43 -8.04
CA MET A 98 -5.84 1.14 -8.72
C MET A 98 -6.92 0.14 -8.30
N ALA A 99 -7.40 0.20 -7.06
CA ALA A 99 -8.51 -0.61 -6.59
C ALA A 99 -9.86 -0.16 -7.21
N MET A 100 -10.08 1.14 -7.36
CA MET A 100 -11.25 1.66 -8.09
C MET A 100 -11.20 1.28 -9.58
N ALA A 101 -10.02 1.18 -10.17
CA ALA A 101 -9.82 0.71 -11.54
C ALA A 101 -9.89 -0.83 -11.68
N HIS A 102 -10.15 -1.56 -10.59
CA HIS A 102 -10.17 -3.04 -10.55
C HIS A 102 -8.85 -3.70 -10.98
N GLU A 103 -7.72 -2.99 -10.95
CA GLU A 103 -6.38 -3.54 -11.23
C GLU A 103 -5.82 -4.31 -10.01
N ILE A 104 -6.16 -3.86 -8.81
CA ILE A 104 -5.71 -4.48 -7.55
C ILE A 104 -6.86 -4.63 -6.58
N GLU A 105 -6.65 -5.47 -5.58
CA GLU A 105 -7.60 -5.63 -4.50
C GLU A 105 -6.93 -5.76 -3.13
N LYS A 106 -7.71 -5.39 -2.10
CA LYS A 106 -7.32 -5.51 -0.71
C LYS A 106 -7.87 -6.81 -0.14
N VAL A 107 -6.99 -7.70 0.30
CA VAL A 107 -7.35 -8.99 0.86
C VAL A 107 -7.01 -9.08 2.34
N HIS A 108 -7.90 -9.70 3.11
CA HIS A 108 -7.67 -10.01 4.51
C HIS A 108 -7.20 -11.45 4.64
N ILE A 109 -5.98 -11.62 5.11
CA ILE A 109 -5.40 -12.93 5.35
C ILE A 109 -5.68 -13.28 6.81
N LYS A 110 -6.52 -14.29 7.02
CA LYS A 110 -6.87 -14.84 8.33
C LYS A 110 -6.12 -16.14 8.57
N ARG A 111 -5.61 -16.27 9.79
CA ARG A 111 -4.98 -17.49 10.27
C ARG A 111 -6.02 -18.59 10.51
N GLY A 112 -5.82 -19.77 9.95
CA GLY A 112 -6.61 -20.98 10.21
C GLY A 112 -5.89 -21.95 11.15
N LYS A 113 -6.29 -23.22 11.08
CA LYS A 113 -5.76 -24.28 11.95
C LYS A 113 -4.35 -24.67 11.51
N LEU A 114 -3.51 -25.02 12.48
CA LEU A 114 -2.22 -25.65 12.26
C LEU A 114 -2.45 -27.16 12.22
N HIS A 115 -2.00 -27.79 11.14
CA HIS A 115 -2.03 -29.25 10.99
C HIS A 115 -0.80 -29.88 11.62
N GLU A 116 -0.89 -31.18 11.92
CA GLU A 116 0.18 -31.96 12.57
C GLU A 116 1.46 -32.00 11.72
N ASP A 117 1.33 -31.86 10.40
CA ASP A 117 2.43 -31.81 9.42
C ASP A 117 3.17 -30.46 9.40
N GLY A 118 2.78 -29.51 10.25
CA GLY A 118 3.37 -28.17 10.32
C GLY A 118 2.79 -27.16 9.32
N THR A 119 1.91 -27.59 8.42
CA THR A 119 1.20 -26.74 7.46
C THR A 119 0.04 -25.99 8.13
N ARG A 120 -0.35 -24.83 7.57
CA ARG A 120 -1.46 -24.02 8.11
C ARG A 120 -2.51 -23.75 7.04
N ASP A 121 -3.77 -23.89 7.43
CA ASP A 121 -4.88 -23.39 6.64
C ASP A 121 -4.94 -21.88 6.76
N ILE A 122 -5.20 -21.21 5.64
CA ILE A 122 -5.37 -19.76 5.58
C ILE A 122 -6.68 -19.46 4.89
N SER A 123 -7.43 -18.54 5.48
CA SER A 123 -8.58 -17.96 4.80
C SER A 123 -8.21 -16.59 4.28
N ILE A 124 -8.22 -16.47 2.96
CA ILE A 124 -8.14 -15.19 2.27
C ILE A 124 -9.57 -14.70 2.07
N VAL A 125 -9.87 -13.52 2.60
CA VAL A 125 -11.16 -12.86 2.38
C VAL A 125 -10.93 -11.66 1.48
N SER A 126 -11.38 -11.79 0.23
CA SER A 126 -11.53 -10.67 -0.69
C SER A 126 -12.93 -10.07 -0.54
N LYS A 127 -13.03 -8.74 -0.66
CA LYS A 127 -14.33 -8.06 -0.74
C LYS A 127 -15.01 -8.30 -2.09
N ALA A 128 -14.23 -8.49 -3.16
CA ALA A 128 -14.73 -8.61 -4.53
C ALA A 128 -14.99 -10.06 -4.94
N TYR A 129 -14.09 -10.99 -4.58
CA TYR A 129 -14.12 -12.39 -5.02
C TYR A 129 -14.53 -13.38 -3.92
N GLY A 130 -14.91 -12.87 -2.74
CA GLY A 130 -15.38 -13.70 -1.63
C GLY A 130 -14.25 -14.34 -0.83
N LYS A 131 -14.56 -15.48 -0.18
CA LYS A 131 -13.64 -16.19 0.70
C LYS A 131 -12.99 -17.35 -0.06
N THR A 132 -11.66 -17.36 -0.09
CA THR A 132 -10.85 -18.46 -0.61
C THR A 132 -10.07 -19.07 0.55
N GLU A 133 -10.07 -20.39 0.66
CA GLU A 133 -9.24 -21.10 1.63
C GLU A 133 -8.06 -21.70 0.89
N ILE A 134 -6.85 -21.41 1.37
CA ILE A 134 -5.60 -21.88 0.78
C ILE A 134 -4.78 -22.49 1.91
N THR A 135 -4.32 -23.72 1.72
CA THR A 135 -3.34 -24.34 2.60
C THR A 135 -1.96 -23.90 2.11
N SER A 136 -1.15 -23.31 2.99
CA SER A 136 0.16 -22.79 2.61
C SER A 136 1.24 -23.29 3.56
N ASP A 137 2.35 -23.74 2.98
CA ASP A 137 3.43 -24.45 3.67
C ASP A 137 4.47 -23.51 4.30
N LEU A 138 4.35 -22.20 4.08
CA LEU A 138 5.44 -21.24 4.29
C LEU A 138 5.23 -20.29 5.47
N ASN A 139 6.38 -19.86 5.99
CA ASN A 139 6.63 -18.97 7.13
C ASN A 139 5.67 -17.77 7.18
N MET A 140 4.49 -18.02 7.74
CA MET A 140 3.33 -17.15 7.59
C MET A 140 3.23 -16.13 8.71
N PRO A 141 2.65 -14.94 8.45
CA PRO A 141 2.47 -13.93 9.48
C PRO A 141 1.70 -14.51 10.67
N MET A 142 2.25 -14.35 11.87
CA MET A 142 1.68 -14.89 13.11
C MET A 142 0.29 -14.30 13.44
N SER A 143 -0.08 -13.19 12.78
CA SER A 143 -1.29 -12.41 12.99
C SER A 143 -2.08 -12.21 11.70
N ASN A 144 -3.38 -11.95 11.86
CA ASN A 144 -4.26 -11.55 10.76
C ASN A 144 -3.75 -10.24 10.14
N THR A 145 -3.61 -10.20 8.82
CA THR A 145 -2.95 -9.09 8.13
C THR A 145 -3.69 -8.70 6.85
N TRP A 146 -3.59 -7.42 6.50
CA TRP A 146 -4.17 -6.88 5.27
C TRP A 146 -3.08 -6.75 4.21
N HIS A 147 -3.32 -7.40 3.08
CA HIS A 147 -2.42 -7.39 1.93
C HIS A 147 -3.12 -6.77 0.72
N TRP A 148 -2.31 -6.40 -0.26
CA TRP A 148 -2.76 -5.94 -1.57
C TRP A 148 -2.20 -6.88 -2.62
N ARG A 149 -3.03 -7.29 -3.58
CA ARG A 149 -2.63 -8.16 -4.70
C ARG A 149 -3.22 -7.64 -6.01
N LEU A 150 -2.65 -8.06 -7.13
CA LEU A 150 -3.28 -7.90 -8.45
C LEU A 150 -4.58 -8.70 -8.48
N THR A 151 -5.59 -8.19 -9.17
CA THR A 151 -6.81 -8.96 -9.42
C THR A 151 -6.49 -10.15 -10.34
N PRO A 152 -7.26 -11.25 -10.28
CA PRO A 152 -7.04 -12.42 -11.14
C PRO A 152 -7.13 -12.10 -12.63
N ASP A 153 -7.92 -11.08 -12.98
CA ASP A 153 -8.18 -10.65 -14.35
C ASP A 153 -7.08 -9.73 -14.93
N TYR A 154 -6.06 -9.39 -14.14
CA TYR A 154 -4.96 -8.48 -14.49
C TYR A 154 -3.60 -9.17 -14.39
#